data_AF-A0A388TIE4-F1
#
_entry.id   AF-A0A388TIE4-F1
#
_cell.length_a   1.000
_cell.length_b   1.000
_cell.length_c   1.000
_cell.angle_alpha   90.00
_cell.angle_beta   90.00
_cell.angle_gamma   90.00
#
_symmetry.space_group_name_H-M   'P 1'
#
loop_
_entity.id
_entity.type
_entity.pdbx_description
1 polymer ?
#
loop_
_entity_poly.entity_id
_entity_poly.type
_entity_poly.pdbx_seq_one_letter_code
_entity_poly.pdbx_strand_id
1 'polypeptide(L)'
;MGDPLLSHIGNTVRALRKKQGMSMEYLADRADIHLTYLAQIEKGQRNLSIKTLWQIAAALNIKPMSLLPESRHIKVKDGQISIINSTLTNLEPSKKDIILHVIKELALQLTKI
;
A
#
# COMPACT_ATOMS: atom_id res chain seq x y z
N MET A 1 -0.60 9.59 19.04
CA MET A 1 -0.37 9.51 17.58
C MET A 1 -1.56 8.80 16.96
N GLY A 2 -2.12 9.33 15.87
CA GLY A 2 -3.20 8.66 15.14
C GLY A 2 -2.71 7.43 14.38
N ASP A 3 -3.64 6.61 13.89
CA ASP A 3 -3.33 5.45 13.05
C ASP A 3 -2.50 5.88 11.82
N PRO A 4 -1.31 5.31 11.59
CA PRO A 4 -0.45 5.67 10.46
C PRO A 4 -1.09 5.45 9.09
N LEU A 5 -1.89 4.38 8.94
CA LEU A 5 -2.58 4.05 7.69
C LEU A 5 -3.67 5.08 7.39
N LEU A 6 -4.50 5.40 8.40
CA LEU A 6 -5.56 6.39 8.24
C LEU A 6 -4.98 7.78 7.96
N SER A 7 -3.87 8.12 8.61
CA SER A 7 -3.15 9.38 8.39
C SER A 7 -2.59 9.46 6.97
N HIS A 8 -2.03 8.37 6.45
CA HIS A 8 -1.55 8.31 5.06
C HIS A 8 -2.70 8.52 4.07
N ILE A 9 -3.77 7.73 4.18
CA ILE A 9 -4.93 7.82 3.28
C ILE A 9 -5.52 9.24 3.32
N GLY A 10 -5.75 9.78 4.51
CA GLY A 10 -6.30 11.13 4.69
C GLY A 10 -5.45 12.23 4.05
N ASN A 11 -4.12 12.16 4.22
CA ASN A 11 -3.19 13.09 3.60
C ASN A 11 -3.16 12.96 2.08
N THR A 12 -3.21 11.73 1.55
CA THR A 12 -3.25 11.46 0.10
C THR A 12 -4.52 12.02 -0.53
N VAL A 13 -5.69 11.80 0.08
CA VAL A 13 -6.97 12.38 -0.36
C VAL A 13 -6.87 13.91 -0.39
N ARG A 14 -6.41 14.53 0.70
CA ARG A 14 -6.26 15.99 0.79
C ARG A 14 -5.32 16.55 -0.28
N ALA A 15 -4.17 15.90 -0.48
CA ALA A 15 -3.16 16.34 -1.44
C ALA A 15 -3.70 16.28 -2.87
N LEU A 16 -4.35 15.19 -3.26
CA LEU A 16 -4.94 15.02 -4.58
C LEU A 16 -6.08 16.01 -4.82
N ARG A 17 -6.97 16.17 -3.82
CA ARG A 17 -8.05 17.16 -3.88
C ARG A 17 -7.52 18.56 -4.14
N LYS A 18 -6.52 19.00 -3.37
CA LYS A 18 -5.88 20.31 -3.53
C LYS A 18 -5.18 20.45 -4.88
N LYS A 19 -4.48 19.40 -5.35
CA LYS A 19 -3.82 19.38 -6.67
C LYS A 19 -4.82 19.59 -7.81
N GLN A 20 -6.06 19.14 -7.64
CA GLN A 20 -7.16 19.32 -8.61
C GLN A 20 -7.99 20.59 -8.36
N GLY A 21 -7.60 21.46 -7.42
CA GLY A 21 -8.31 22.71 -7.12
C GLY A 21 -9.69 22.52 -6.48
N MET A 22 -9.99 21.34 -5.93
CA MET A 22 -11.30 21.02 -5.37
C MET A 22 -11.44 21.49 -3.91
N SER A 23 -12.59 22.06 -3.55
CA SER A 23 -12.97 22.28 -2.14
C SER A 23 -13.38 20.96 -1.47
N MET A 24 -13.44 20.93 -0.13
CA MET A 24 -13.91 19.73 0.58
C MET A 24 -15.38 19.48 0.27
N GLU A 25 -16.18 20.54 0.20
CA GLU A 25 -17.60 20.53 -0.17
C GLU A 25 -17.79 19.88 -1.54
N TYR A 26 -17.00 20.32 -2.52
CA TYR A 26 -17.08 19.81 -3.89
C TYR A 26 -16.66 18.34 -4.00
N LEU A 27 -15.61 17.91 -3.29
CA LEU A 27 -15.22 16.49 -3.28
C LEU A 27 -16.26 15.62 -2.55
N ALA A 28 -16.78 16.09 -1.42
CA ALA A 28 -17.77 15.36 -0.64
C ALA A 28 -19.04 15.11 -1.44
N ASP A 29 -19.52 16.15 -2.14
CA ASP A 29 -20.67 16.06 -3.05
C ASP A 29 -20.41 15.08 -4.20
N ARG A 30 -19.29 15.22 -4.91
CA ARG A 30 -18.90 14.29 -6.00
C ARG A 30 -18.73 12.84 -5.55
N ALA A 31 -18.28 12.62 -4.32
CA ALA A 31 -18.09 11.29 -3.76
C ALA A 31 -19.37 10.74 -3.12
N ASP A 32 -20.47 11.50 -3.09
CA ASP A 32 -21.71 11.12 -2.41
C ASP A 32 -21.47 10.73 -0.95
N ILE A 33 -20.77 11.60 -0.21
CA ILE A 33 -20.50 11.45 1.23
C ILE A 33 -20.68 12.77 1.97
N HIS A 34 -20.96 12.69 3.28
CA HIS A 34 -21.07 13.88 4.11
C HIS A 34 -19.73 14.64 4.23
N LEU A 35 -19.77 15.96 4.10
CA LEU A 35 -18.62 16.86 4.26
C LEU A 35 -17.86 16.64 5.58
N THR A 36 -18.58 16.48 6.69
CA THR A 36 -17.98 16.23 8.01
C THR A 36 -17.24 14.89 8.05
N TYR A 37 -17.73 13.89 7.32
CA TYR A 37 -17.07 12.59 7.20
C TYR A 37 -15.80 12.71 6.36
N LEU A 38 -15.84 13.41 5.22
CA LEU A 38 -14.64 13.71 4.43
C LEU A 38 -13.60 14.48 5.26
N ALA A 39 -14.01 15.48 6.03
CA ALA A 39 -13.12 16.27 6.87
C ALA A 39 -12.42 15.40 7.94
N GLN A 40 -13.12 14.44 8.53
CA GLN A 40 -12.54 13.48 9.46
C GLN A 40 -11.60 12.48 8.76
N ILE A 41 -11.94 12.03 7.55
CA ILE A 41 -11.07 11.18 6.71
C ILE A 41 -9.76 11.91 6.40
N GLU A 42 -9.80 13.15 5.92
CA GLU A 42 -8.58 13.92 5.60
C GLU A 42 -7.69 14.20 6.82
N LYS A 43 -8.27 14.17 8.03
CA LYS A 43 -7.53 14.29 9.30
C LYS A 43 -7.01 12.95 9.82
N GLY A 44 -7.29 11.84 9.13
CA GLY A 44 -6.93 10.48 9.56
C GLY A 44 -7.71 10.01 10.81
N GLN A 45 -8.88 10.60 11.09
CA GLN A 45 -9.66 10.36 12.31
C GLN A 45 -10.75 9.30 12.14
N ARG A 46 -10.99 8.82 10.91
CA ARG A 46 -12.02 7.84 10.61
C ARG A 46 -11.46 6.71 9.76
N ASN A 47 -11.75 5.49 10.19
CA ASN A 47 -11.67 4.33 9.31
C ASN A 47 -12.84 4.40 8.33
N LEU A 48 -12.54 4.25 7.04
CA LEU A 48 -13.52 4.34 5.96
C LEU A 48 -13.82 2.97 5.39
N SER A 49 -15.05 2.79 4.90
CA SER A 49 -15.41 1.56 4.22
C SER A 49 -14.71 1.46 2.86
N ILE A 50 -14.54 0.25 2.35
CA ILE A 50 -14.04 0.04 0.97
C ILE A 50 -14.92 0.78 -0.05
N LYS A 51 -16.25 0.82 0.17
CA LYS A 51 -17.18 1.57 -0.67
C LYS A 51 -16.83 3.07 -0.72
N THR A 52 -16.57 3.67 0.44
CA THR A 52 -16.16 5.08 0.54
C THR A 52 -14.81 5.33 -0.12
N LEU A 53 -13.86 4.40 0.00
CA LEU A 53 -12.57 4.50 -0.70
C LEU A 53 -12.78 4.59 -2.22
N TRP A 54 -13.64 3.72 -2.76
CA TRP A 54 -14.00 3.71 -4.18
C TRP A 54 -14.71 4.99 -4.61
N GLN A 55 -15.67 5.47 -3.82
CA GLN A 55 -16.37 6.74 -4.08
C GLN A 55 -15.41 7.93 -4.16
N ILE A 56 -14.51 8.07 -3.18
CA ILE A 56 -13.51 9.15 -3.16
C ILE A 56 -12.55 9.03 -4.34
N ALA A 57 -12.07 7.82 -4.64
CA ALA A 57 -11.17 7.58 -5.77
C ALA A 57 -11.83 7.92 -7.12
N ALA A 58 -13.10 7.53 -7.31
CA ALA A 58 -13.88 7.87 -8.49
C ALA A 58 -14.09 9.39 -8.61
N ALA A 59 -14.42 10.06 -7.50
CA ALA A 59 -14.61 11.51 -7.48
C ALA A 59 -13.34 12.29 -7.83
N LEU A 60 -12.16 11.76 -7.44
CA LEU A 60 -10.83 12.26 -7.76
C LEU A 60 -10.29 11.77 -9.13
N ASN A 61 -11.04 10.93 -9.85
CA ASN A 61 -10.65 10.32 -11.12
C ASN A 61 -9.30 9.55 -11.07
N ILE A 62 -9.13 8.71 -10.05
CA ILE A 62 -7.95 7.86 -9.85
C ILE A 62 -8.35 6.41 -9.53
N LYS A 63 -7.38 5.50 -9.58
CA LYS A 63 -7.57 4.12 -9.10
C LYS A 63 -7.64 4.14 -7.55
N PRO A 64 -8.53 3.35 -6.91
CA PRO A 64 -8.61 3.28 -5.45
C PRO A 64 -7.29 2.92 -4.76
N MET A 65 -6.48 2.08 -5.40
CA MET A 65 -5.16 1.67 -4.91
C MET A 65 -4.19 2.85 -4.75
N SER A 66 -4.36 3.93 -5.52
CA SER A 66 -3.53 5.14 -5.41
C SER A 66 -3.75 5.92 -4.11
N LEU A 67 -4.81 5.62 -3.35
CA LEU A 67 -5.05 6.19 -2.02
C LEU A 67 -4.36 5.41 -0.91
N LEU A 68 -3.90 4.18 -1.20
CA LEU A 68 -3.25 3.31 -0.23
C LEU A 68 -1.73 3.53 -0.25
N PRO A 69 -1.05 3.38 0.90
CA PRO A 69 0.41 3.37 0.91
C PRO A 69 0.93 2.19 0.08
N GLU A 70 2.08 2.38 -0.57
CA GLU A 70 2.75 1.26 -1.22
C GLU A 70 2.99 0.15 -0.19
N SER A 71 2.60 -1.07 -0.53
CA SER A 71 3.03 -2.24 0.23
C SER A 71 4.56 -2.23 0.21
N ARG A 72 5.16 -2.32 1.40
CA ARG A 72 6.62 -2.36 1.59
C ARG A 72 7.13 -3.70 1.04
N HIS A 73 7.06 -3.88 -0.28
CA HIS A 73 7.83 -4.91 -0.96
C HIS A 73 9.26 -4.43 -0.91
N ILE A 74 10.10 -5.17 -0.20
CA ILE A 74 11.54 -5.06 -0.39
C ILE A 74 11.76 -5.40 -1.88
N LYS A 75 11.98 -4.37 -2.70
CA LYS A 75 12.50 -4.57 -4.06
C LYS A 75 13.89 -5.15 -3.87
N VAL A 76 14.00 -6.47 -3.95
CA VAL A 76 15.29 -7.13 -4.14
C VAL A 76 15.81 -6.59 -5.45
N LYS A 77 16.91 -5.84 -5.42
CA LYS A 77 17.46 -5.22 -6.64
C LYS A 77 17.72 -6.34 -7.66
N ASP A 78 17.46 -6.11 -8.94
CA ASP A 78 17.66 -7.14 -9.98
C ASP A 78 19.06 -7.75 -9.94
N GLY A 79 20.07 -6.96 -9.56
CA GLY A 79 21.43 -7.44 -9.32
C GLY A 79 21.55 -8.50 -8.22
N GLN A 80 20.77 -8.40 -7.13
CA GLN A 80 20.77 -9.38 -6.04
C GLN A 80 20.07 -10.68 -6.45
N ILE A 81 18.96 -10.61 -7.22
CA ILE A 81 18.29 -11.79 -7.76
C ILE A 81 19.21 -12.50 -8.77
N SER A 82 19.89 -11.75 -9.62
CA SER A 82 20.87 -12.29 -10.57
C SER A 82 22.02 -13.01 -9.88
N ILE A 83 22.57 -12.44 -8.80
CA ILE A 83 23.61 -13.10 -7.98
C ILE A 83 23.09 -14.39 -7.36
N ILE A 84 21.86 -14.40 -6.82
CA ILE A 84 21.27 -15.61 -6.25
C ILE A 84 21.11 -16.67 -7.34
N ASN A 85 20.57 -16.31 -8.51
CA ASN A 85 20.38 -17.26 -9.61
C ASN A 85 21.70 -17.81 -10.15
N SER A 86 22.73 -16.99 -10.32
CA SER A 86 24.05 -17.45 -10.79
C SER A 86 24.79 -18.29 -9.74
N THR A 87 24.61 -17.96 -8.45
CA THR A 87 25.16 -18.76 -7.35
C THR A 87 24.46 -20.11 -7.30
N LEU A 88 23.13 -20.13 -7.45
CA LEU A 88 22.37 -21.38 -7.47
C LEU A 88 22.75 -22.24 -8.67
N THR A 89 22.85 -21.70 -9.89
CA THR A 89 23.17 -22.53 -11.08
C THR A 89 24.49 -23.29 -10.95
N ASN A 90 25.51 -22.68 -10.34
CA ASN A 90 26.85 -23.26 -10.16
C ASN A 90 26.98 -24.27 -9.00
N LEU A 91 25.90 -24.56 -8.27
CA LEU A 91 25.91 -25.51 -7.16
C LEU A 91 25.48 -26.92 -7.59
N GLU A 92 26.11 -27.91 -6.96
CA GLU A 92 25.69 -29.31 -7.01
C GLU A 92 24.23 -29.47 -6.54
N PRO A 93 23.44 -30.39 -7.14
CA PRO A 93 22.03 -30.60 -6.78
C PRO A 93 21.79 -30.77 -5.28
N SER A 94 22.65 -31.54 -4.60
CA SER A 94 22.55 -31.77 -3.15
C SER A 94 22.69 -30.50 -2.31
N LYS A 95 23.47 -29.51 -2.77
CA LYS A 95 23.62 -28.22 -2.08
C LYS A 95 22.44 -27.28 -2.35
N LYS A 96 21.82 -27.37 -3.53
CA LYS A 96 20.60 -26.62 -3.88
C LYS A 96 19.43 -27.01 -2.98
N ASP A 97 19.29 -28.31 -2.71
CA ASP A 97 18.21 -28.83 -1.83
C ASP A 97 18.36 -28.32 -0.39
N ILE A 98 19.59 -28.27 0.13
CA ILE A 98 19.87 -27.70 1.47
C ILE A 98 19.51 -26.22 1.52
N ILE A 99 19.92 -25.44 0.50
CA ILE A 99 19.60 -24.01 0.44
C ILE A 99 18.09 -23.80 0.36
N LEU A 100 17.38 -24.58 -0.45
CA LEU A 100 15.93 -24.51 -0.56
C LEU A 100 15.25 -24.81 0.78
N HIS A 101 15.75 -25.81 1.52
CA HIS A 101 15.26 -26.13 2.84
C HIS A 101 15.49 -24.98 3.84
N VAL A 102 16.70 -24.42 3.88
CA VAL A 102 17.03 -23.27 4.75
C VAL A 102 16.17 -22.05 4.43
N ILE A 103 15.99 -21.70 3.15
CA ILE A 103 15.13 -20.58 2.74
C ILE A 103 13.69 -20.79 3.20
N LYS A 104 13.15 -22.01 3.06
CA LYS A 104 11.80 -22.35 3.50
C LYS A 104 11.66 -22.23 5.02
N GLU A 105 12.60 -22.77 5.79
CA GLU A 105 12.59 -22.68 7.24
C GLU A 105 12.67 -21.24 7.73
N LEU A 106 13.57 -20.42 7.15
CA LEU A 106 13.65 -19.00 7.45
C LEU A 106 12.35 -18.26 7.10
N ALA A 107 11.75 -18.56 5.95
CA ALA A 107 10.46 -17.97 5.56
C ALA A 107 9.33 -18.34 6.53
N LEU A 108 9.29 -19.58 7.02
CA LEU A 108 8.33 -20.04 8.03
C LEU A 108 8.53 -19.35 9.37
N GLN A 109 9.78 -19.12 9.79
CA GLN A 109 10.08 -18.38 11.02
C GLN A 109 9.64 -16.91 10.95
N LEU A 110 9.81 -16.28 9.79
CA LEU A 110 9.45 -14.88 9.56
C LEU A 110 7.94 -14.64 9.38
N THR A 111 7.16 -15.68 9.08
CA THR A 111 5.70 -15.59 8.85
C THR A 111 4.87 -15.95 10.08
N LYS A 112 5.48 -16.50 11.15
CA LYS A 112 4.82 -16.80 12.44
C LYS A 112 4.69 -15.58 13.36
N ILE A 113 4.36 -14.42 12.82
CA ILE A 113 4.06 -13.19 13.59
C ILE A 113 2.55 -13.04 13.70
#